data_AF-A0A966P8D5-F1
#
_entry.id   AF-A0A966P8D5-F1
#
_cell.length_a   1.000
_cell.length_b   1.000
_cell.length_c   1.000
_cell.angle_alpha   90.00
_cell.angle_beta   90.00
_cell.angle_gamma   90.00
#
_symmetry.space_group_name_H-M   'P 1'
#
loop_
_entity.id
_entity.type
_entity.pdbx_description
1 polymer ?
#
loop_
_entity_poly.entity_id
_entity_poly.type
_entity_poly.pdbx_seq_one_letter_code
_entity_poly.pdbx_strand_id
1 'polypeptide(L)'
;CGGAGVDLLPRAIAAKADVFITADITYHRYFEAKNALVMMDVGHWESEQHTIQLLADYIRRKFPNFAVLTTTSLTNPMITV
;
A
#
# COMPACT_ATOMS: atom_id res chain seq x y z
N CYS A 1 -2.26 -5.28 0.25
CA CYS A 1 -2.85 -4.22 -0.59
C CYS A 1 -2.14 -2.93 -0.23
N GLY A 2 -1.64 -2.13 -1.18
CA GLY A 2 -1.13 -0.79 -0.85
C GLY A 2 -2.27 0.14 -0.43
N GLY A 3 -1.95 1.16 0.37
CA GLY A 3 -2.89 2.20 0.77
C GLY A 3 -4.08 1.69 1.59
N ALA A 4 -5.22 2.36 1.47
CA ALA A 4 -6.45 2.09 2.23
C ALA A 4 -7.24 0.86 1.71
N GLY A 5 -6.64 -0.32 1.78
CA GLY A 5 -7.16 -1.57 1.20
C GLY A 5 -8.13 -2.39 2.06
N VAL A 6 -8.65 -1.86 3.18
CA VAL A 6 -9.39 -2.65 4.17
C VAL A 6 -10.70 -3.27 3.64
N ASP A 7 -11.25 -2.75 2.56
CA ASP A 7 -12.42 -3.31 1.88
C ASP A 7 -12.15 -4.68 1.23
N LEU A 8 -10.87 -5.03 1.03
CA LEU A 8 -10.44 -6.32 0.51
C LEU A 8 -10.29 -7.40 1.60
N LEU A 9 -10.49 -7.06 2.88
CA LEU A 9 -10.40 -8.01 3.99
C LEU A 9 -11.27 -9.28 3.78
N PRO A 10 -12.54 -9.20 3.33
CA PRO A 10 -13.34 -10.40 3.06
C PRO A 10 -12.71 -11.30 2.00
N ARG A 11 -12.03 -10.73 1.00
CA ARG A 11 -11.32 -11.48 -0.03
C ARG A 11 -10.07 -12.15 0.51
N ALA A 12 -9.31 -11.46 1.37
CA ALA A 12 -8.14 -12.03 2.04
C ALA A 12 -8.52 -13.22 2.93
N ILE A 13 -9.61 -13.09 3.69
CA ILE A 13 -10.16 -14.18 4.52
C ILE A 13 -10.62 -15.35 3.65
N ALA A 14 -11.37 -15.08 2.57
CA ALA A 14 -11.83 -16.13 1.65
C ALA A 14 -10.66 -16.86 0.97
N ALA A 15 -9.57 -16.15 0.69
CA ALA A 15 -8.32 -16.71 0.17
C ALA A 15 -7.50 -17.47 1.23
N LYS A 16 -7.94 -17.49 2.49
CA LYS A 16 -7.23 -18.10 3.63
C LYS A 16 -5.83 -17.54 3.84
N ALA A 17 -5.66 -16.24 3.66
CA ALA A 17 -4.40 -15.58 3.96
C ALA A 17 -4.12 -15.63 5.47
N ASP A 18 -2.88 -15.88 5.87
CA ASP A 18 -2.47 -15.83 7.28
C ASP A 18 -2.27 -14.39 7.77
N VAL A 19 -1.86 -13.50 6.86
CA VAL A 19 -1.58 -12.09 7.14
C VAL A 19 -2.17 -11.22 6.03
N PHE A 20 -2.83 -10.12 6.42
CA PHE A 20 -3.32 -9.09 5.52
C PHE A 20 -2.59 -7.77 5.81
N ILE A 21 -1.69 -7.42 4.89
CA ILE A 21 -0.89 -6.19 4.95
C ILE A 21 -1.59 -5.09 4.15
N THR A 22 -1.90 -3.97 4.79
CA THR A 22 -2.54 -2.80 4.19
C THR A 22 -2.20 -1.53 4.99
N ALA A 23 -2.84 -0.41 4.69
CA ALA A 23 -2.80 0.78 5.52
C ALA A 23 -4.19 1.34 5.82
N ASP A 24 -4.22 2.41 6.62
CA ASP A 24 -5.40 3.21 7.00
C ASP A 24 -6.54 2.37 7.58
N ILE A 25 -6.19 1.37 8.40
CA ILE A 25 -7.17 0.50 9.05
C ILE A 25 -7.84 1.27 10.17
N THR A 26 -9.15 1.51 10.06
CA THR A 26 -9.90 2.10 11.16
C THR A 26 -10.09 1.11 12.31
N TYR A 27 -10.25 1.64 13.53
CA TYR A 27 -10.43 0.83 14.73
C TYR A 27 -11.51 -0.24 14.57
N HIS A 28 -12.70 0.13 14.06
CA HIS A 28 -13.80 -0.83 13.89
C HIS A 28 -13.49 -1.90 12.85
N ARG A 29 -12.83 -1.53 11.75
CA ARG A 29 -12.47 -2.46 10.68
C ARG A 29 -11.44 -3.49 11.14
N TYR A 30 -10.54 -3.11 12.06
CA TYR A 30 -9.55 -4.03 12.63
C TYR A 30 -10.22 -5.27 13.27
N PHE A 31 -11.32 -5.08 13.99
CA PHE A 31 -12.02 -6.19 14.67
C PHE A 31 -12.84 -7.08 13.73
N GLU A 32 -13.07 -6.67 12.48
CA GLU A 32 -13.77 -7.50 11.50
C GLU A 32 -12.99 -8.75 11.10
N ALA A 33 -11.66 -8.75 11.28
CA ALA A 33 -10.81 -9.90 11.01
C ALA A 33 -11.13 -11.10 11.92
N LYS A 34 -11.69 -10.89 13.13
CA LYS A 34 -12.17 -11.93 14.05
C LYS A 34 -11.23 -13.15 14.22
N ASN A 35 -9.92 -12.90 14.37
CA ASN A 35 -8.87 -13.93 14.43
C ASN A 35 -8.75 -14.85 13.20
N ALA A 36 -9.37 -14.52 12.07
CA ALA A 36 -9.22 -15.26 10.82
C ALA A 36 -7.82 -15.11 10.21
N LEU A 37 -7.18 -13.94 10.41
CA LEU A 37 -5.84 -13.62 9.95
C LEU A 37 -5.24 -12.48 10.78
N VAL A 38 -3.94 -12.27 10.66
CA VAL A 38 -3.23 -11.14 11.27
C VAL A 38 -3.40 -9.89 10.39
N MET A 39 -3.96 -8.83 10.96
CA MET A 39 -4.01 -7.52 10.31
C MET A 39 -2.68 -6.79 10.56
N MET A 40 -2.07 -6.25 9.51
CA MET A 40 -0.86 -5.44 9.61
C MET A 40 -1.07 -4.11 8.89
N ASP A 41 -1.20 -3.04 9.66
CA ASP A 41 -1.16 -1.67 9.14
C ASP A 41 0.30 -1.23 9.03
N VAL A 42 0.80 -1.01 7.81
CA VAL A 42 2.18 -0.58 7.56
C VAL A 42 2.30 0.91 7.25
N GLY A 43 1.18 1.63 7.17
CA GLY A 43 1.13 3.02 6.72
C GLY A 43 0.99 3.19 5.20
N HIS A 44 0.19 4.18 4.80
CA HIS A 44 -0.22 4.37 3.40
C HIS A 44 0.98 4.73 2.54
N TRP A 45 1.72 5.76 2.97
CA TRP A 45 2.90 6.23 2.27
C TRP A 45 4.00 5.16 2.22
N GLU A 46 4.25 4.46 3.33
CA GLU A 46 5.25 3.42 3.46
C GLU A 46 4.98 2.27 2.50
N SER A 47 3.70 1.89 2.34
CA SER A 47 3.29 0.82 1.42
C SER A 47 3.41 1.21 -0.06
N GLU A 48 3.38 2.49 -0.40
CA GLU A 48 3.24 2.96 -1.80
C GLU A 48 4.42 3.80 -2.32
N GLN A 49 5.35 4.24 -1.47
CA GLN A 49 6.47 5.14 -1.86
C GLN A 49 7.29 4.62 -3.06
N HIS A 50 7.34 3.31 -3.26
CA HIS A 50 8.08 2.67 -4.34
C HIS A 50 7.38 2.77 -5.71
N THR A 51 6.08 3.06 -5.73
CA THR A 51 5.25 3.07 -6.95
C THR A 51 5.74 4.08 -7.98
N ILE A 52 6.20 5.26 -7.53
CA ILE A 52 6.74 6.31 -8.41
C ILE A 52 7.92 5.77 -9.21
N GLN A 53 8.85 5.08 -8.56
CA GLN A 53 10.04 4.53 -9.21
C GLN A 53 9.65 3.39 -10.18
N LEU A 54 8.76 2.48 -9.76
CA LEU A 54 8.27 1.39 -10.62
C LEU A 54 7.62 1.92 -11.91
N LEU A 55 6.78 2.94 -11.80
CA LEU A 55 6.15 3.61 -12.94
C LEU A 55 7.18 4.33 -13.80
N ALA A 56 8.10 5.07 -13.18
CA ALA A 56 9.14 5.78 -13.92
C ALA A 56 9.99 4.82 -14.75
N ASP A 57 10.38 3.69 -14.19
CA ASP A 57 11.17 2.67 -14.88
C ASP A 57 10.37 1.97 -15.97
N TYR A 58 9.07 1.73 -15.75
CA TYR A 58 8.18 1.21 -16.78
C TYR A 58 8.06 2.17 -17.98
N ILE A 59 7.87 3.47 -17.72
CA ILE A 59 7.76 4.50 -18.75
C ILE A 59 9.07 4.66 -19.51
N ARG A 60 10.22 4.72 -18.80
CA ARG A 60 11.56 4.80 -19.42
C ARG A 60 11.80 3.66 -20.40
N ARG A 61 11.42 2.43 -20.04
CA ARG A 61 11.54 1.26 -20.92
C ARG A 61 10.64 1.35 -22.15
N LYS A 62 9.45 1.92 -22.03
CA LYS A 62 8.49 2.06 -23.14
C LYS A 62 8.80 3.22 -24.07
N PHE A 63 9.37 4.30 -23.55
CA PHE A 63 9.65 5.53 -24.28
C PHE A 63 11.11 5.98 -24.05
N PRO A 64 12.08 5.27 -24.63
CA PRO A 64 13.51 5.48 -24.34
C PRO A 64 14.04 6.85 -24.78
N ASN A 65 13.33 7.54 -25.67
CA ASN A 65 13.73 8.84 -26.22
C ASN A 65 13.21 10.04 -25.42
N PHE A 66 12.44 9.82 -24.34
CA PHE A 66 11.89 10.88 -23.50
C PHE A 66 12.47 10.80 -22.09
N ALA A 67 12.82 11.98 -21.54
CA ALA A 67 13.23 12.09 -20.14
C ALA A 67 12.02 11.87 -19.23
N VAL A 68 12.13 10.91 -18.30
CA VAL A 68 11.11 10.66 -17.27
C VAL A 68 11.58 11.29 -15.97
N LEU A 69 10.83 12.30 -15.51
CA LEU A 69 11.05 13.00 -14.25
C LEU A 69 10.13 12.46 -13.17
N THR A 70 10.66 12.33 -11.97
CA THR A 70 9.92 11.96 -10.76
C THR A 70 9.90 13.13 -9.80
N THR A 71 8.82 13.30 -9.04
CA THR A 71 8.79 14.29 -7.96
C THR A 71 9.87 13.99 -6.92
N THR A 72 10.48 15.03 -6.37
CA THR A 72 11.38 14.96 -5.21
C THR A 72 10.72 15.43 -3.93
N SER A 73 9.47 15.90 -4.01
CA SER A 73 8.69 16.34 -2.86
C SER A 73 8.31 15.13 -2.01
N LEU A 74 8.70 15.15 -0.74
CA LEU A 74 8.25 14.18 0.25
C LEU A 74 6.86 14.60 0.74
N THR A 75 5.86 13.76 0.48
CA THR A 75 4.45 14.03 0.81
C THR A 75 3.91 13.11 1.91
N ASN A 76 4.78 12.52 2.75
CA ASN A 76 4.33 11.75 3.91
C ASN A 76 3.80 12.70 4.99
N PRO A 77 2.50 12.68 5.35
CA PRO A 77 1.97 13.52 6.42
C PRO A 77 2.25 12.96 7.81
N MET A 78 2.64 11.69 7.92
CA MET A 78 2.85 10.99 9.18
C MET A 78 4.32 11.03 9.58
N ILE A 79 4.59 11.43 10.83
CA ILE A 79 5.91 11.38 11.45
C ILE A 79 5.75 10.59 12.74
N THR A 80 6.34 9.39 12.78
CA THR A 80 6.37 8.58 13.99
C THR A 80 7.61 8.95 14.81
N VAL A 81 7.40 9.23 16.10
CA VAL A 81 8.46 9.53 17.09
C VAL A 81 8.92 8.28 17.81
#